data_AF-A0A919IT88-F1
#
_entry.id   AF-A0A919IT88-F1
#
_cell.length_a   1.000
_cell.length_b   1.000
_cell.length_c   1.000
_cell.angle_alpha   90.00
_cell.angle_beta   90.00
_cell.angle_gamma   90.00
#
_symmetry.space_group_name_H-M   'P 1'
#
loop_
_entity.id
_entity.type
_entity.pdbx_description
1 polymer ?
#
loop_
_entity_poly.entity_id
_entity_poly.type
_entity_poly.pdbx_seq_one_letter_code
_entity_poly.pdbx_strand_id
1 'polypeptide(L)'
;MLPDDEKTHLALSTLVVAVVTNRADAIDVLAGFREQLYQCMTRRPDALFELTDALLCTDGPVKTLVGPSLSPEHRRGHGAMYDALNVGRIDVESLRRQLAGLPLPRAADGRLVLAVDVSPWLRPDGNCSPQRAFCHTYGRGKDEHRMIPGWPCSIIAALETGRTS
;
A
#
# COMPACT_ATOMS: atom_id res chain seq x y z
N MET A 1 -2.64 -4.53 36.48
CA MET A 1 -1.32 -4.05 36.01
C MET A 1 -0.69 -5.21 35.25
N LEU A 2 -1.12 -5.39 33.99
CA LEU A 2 -0.54 -6.36 33.07
C LEU A 2 0.64 -5.68 32.34
N PRO A 3 1.68 -6.43 31.95
CA PRO A 3 2.84 -5.86 31.29
C PRO A 3 2.48 -5.35 29.89
N ASP A 4 2.93 -4.13 29.61
CA ASP A 4 2.64 -3.30 28.43
C ASP A 4 3.58 -3.69 27.25
N ASP A 5 3.66 -5.00 26.94
CA ASP A 5 4.54 -5.58 25.90
C ASP A 5 3.73 -6.18 24.74
N GLU A 6 2.82 -5.40 24.16
CA GLU A 6 2.21 -5.74 22.86
C GLU A 6 1.76 -4.49 22.08
N LYS A 7 2.60 -3.45 22.04
CA LYS A 7 2.44 -2.31 21.10
C LYS A 7 3.18 -2.54 19.78
N THR A 8 3.27 -3.79 19.35
CA THR A 8 3.84 -4.14 18.05
C THR A 8 2.70 -4.25 17.05
N HIS A 9 2.88 -3.66 15.88
CA HIS A 9 1.94 -3.56 14.76
C HIS A 9 1.01 -2.34 14.76
N LEU A 10 1.58 -1.14 14.95
CA LEU A 10 1.21 -0.07 14.00
C LEU A 10 1.48 -0.65 12.60
N ALA A 11 0.40 -0.88 11.85
CA ALA A 11 0.46 -1.34 10.47
C ALA A 11 1.23 -0.30 9.65
N LEU A 12 2.55 -0.45 9.62
CA LEU A 12 3.44 0.28 8.72
C LEU A 12 3.07 -0.17 7.31
N SER A 13 2.20 0.61 6.68
CA SER A 13 1.96 0.60 5.24
C SER A 13 3.07 1.43 4.61
N THR A 14 4.27 0.84 4.53
CA THR A 14 5.41 1.44 3.85
C THR A 14 5.11 1.53 2.35
N LEU A 15 5.10 2.74 1.79
CA LEU A 15 5.03 2.97 0.36
C LEU A 15 6.43 3.29 -0.17
N VAL A 16 7.03 2.37 -0.93
CA VAL A 16 8.32 2.63 -1.56
C VAL A 16 8.10 3.15 -2.98
N VAL A 17 8.66 4.33 -3.28
CA VAL A 17 8.75 4.86 -4.64
C VAL A 17 10.17 4.61 -5.12
N ALA A 18 10.30 3.86 -6.23
CA ALA A 18 11.57 3.62 -6.90
C ALA A 18 11.66 4.50 -8.13
N VAL A 19 12.80 5.16 -8.33
CA VAL A 19 13.08 5.96 -9.53
C VAL A 19 14.19 5.28 -10.30
N VAL A 20 13.91 4.92 -11.56
CA VAL A 20 14.89 4.36 -12.49
C VAL A 20 15.04 5.31 -13.67
N THR A 21 16.26 5.75 -13.94
CA THR A 21 16.55 6.88 -14.83
C THR A 21 16.62 6.52 -16.31
N ASN A 22 16.65 5.22 -16.65
CA ASN A 22 16.64 4.71 -18.02
C ASN A 22 15.51 3.69 -18.20
N ARG A 23 14.81 3.75 -19.32
CA ARG A 23 13.65 2.90 -19.63
C ARG A 23 14.01 1.41 -19.72
N ALA A 24 15.16 1.06 -20.31
CA ALA A 24 15.56 -0.35 -20.41
C ALA A 24 15.82 -0.94 -19.01
N ASP A 25 16.64 -0.25 -18.22
CA ASP A 25 16.91 -0.63 -16.83
C ASP A 25 15.64 -0.63 -15.98
N ALA A 26 14.70 0.29 -16.23
CA ALA A 26 13.42 0.35 -15.53
C ALA A 26 12.55 -0.87 -15.83
N ILE A 27 12.56 -1.36 -17.07
CA ILE A 27 11.84 -2.58 -17.47
C ILE A 27 12.44 -3.80 -16.77
N ASP A 28 13.77 -3.91 -16.72
CA ASP A 28 14.44 -5.04 -16.07
C ASP A 28 14.20 -5.05 -14.55
N VAL A 29 14.30 -3.88 -13.90
CA VAL A 29 13.99 -3.71 -12.48
C VAL A 29 12.52 -4.06 -12.21
N LEU A 30 11.59 -3.58 -13.06
CA LEU A 30 10.17 -3.88 -12.92
C LEU A 30 9.88 -5.38 -13.12
N ALA A 31 10.52 -6.02 -14.11
CA ALA A 31 10.37 -7.45 -14.36
C ALA A 31 10.82 -8.28 -13.14
N GLY A 32 12.01 -7.99 -12.61
CA GLY A 32 12.53 -8.65 -11.41
C GLY A 32 11.64 -8.40 -10.18
N PHE A 33 11.18 -7.16 -9.99
CA PHE A 33 10.25 -6.84 -8.90
C PHE A 33 8.93 -7.60 -9.03
N ARG A 34 8.37 -7.71 -10.25
CA ARG A 34 7.12 -8.44 -10.50
C ARG A 34 7.24 -9.92 -10.16
N GLU A 35 8.37 -10.55 -10.50
CA GLU A 35 8.64 -11.95 -10.10
C GLU A 35 8.70 -12.10 -8.58
N GLN A 36 9.44 -11.22 -7.90
CA GLN A 36 9.56 -11.23 -6.44
C GLN A 36 8.21 -10.96 -5.75
N LEU A 37 7.42 -10.02 -6.27
CA LEU A 37 6.08 -9.71 -5.79
C LEU A 37 5.17 -10.93 -5.92
N TYR A 38 5.18 -11.61 -7.08
CA TYR A 38 4.40 -12.82 -7.29
C TYR A 38 4.79 -13.94 -6.30
N GLN A 39 6.09 -14.12 -6.06
CA GLN A 39 6.59 -15.09 -5.07
C GLN A 39 6.14 -14.79 -3.63
N CYS A 40 5.89 -13.52 -3.29
CA CYS A 40 5.33 -13.16 -1.98
C CYS A 40 3.87 -13.57 -1.83
N MET A 41 3.13 -13.87 -2.91
CA MET A 41 1.73 -14.24 -2.85
C MET A 41 1.59 -15.75 -2.62
N THR A 42 1.39 -16.15 -1.37
CA THR A 42 1.42 -17.57 -0.96
C THR A 42 0.08 -18.30 -1.17
N ARG A 43 -1.02 -17.56 -1.38
CA ARG A 43 -2.34 -18.15 -1.70
C ARG A 43 -3.12 -17.28 -2.65
N ARG A 44 -3.71 -17.90 -3.68
CA ARG A 44 -4.34 -17.24 -4.84
C ARG A 44 -3.41 -16.25 -5.56
N PRO A 45 -2.15 -16.62 -5.84
CA PRO A 45 -1.14 -15.71 -6.38
C PRO A 45 -1.59 -15.03 -7.66
N ASP A 46 -2.09 -15.79 -8.63
CA ASP A 46 -2.47 -15.20 -9.92
C ASP A 46 -3.56 -14.15 -9.81
N ALA A 47 -4.58 -14.41 -8.98
CA ALA A 47 -5.71 -13.50 -8.84
C ALA A 47 -5.34 -12.24 -8.04
N LEU A 48 -4.46 -12.37 -7.04
CA LEU A 48 -3.89 -11.22 -6.32
C LEU A 48 -2.96 -10.39 -7.21
N PHE A 49 -2.16 -11.07 -8.04
CA PHE A 49 -1.22 -10.42 -8.95
C PHE A 49 -1.96 -9.65 -10.05
N GLU A 50 -2.92 -10.28 -10.71
CA GLU A 50 -3.78 -9.62 -11.70
C GLU A 50 -4.61 -8.49 -11.10
N LEU A 51 -5.11 -8.63 -9.88
CA LEU A 51 -5.78 -7.53 -9.18
C LEU A 51 -4.81 -6.36 -8.92
N THR A 52 -3.58 -6.64 -8.52
CA THR A 52 -2.57 -5.59 -8.29
C THR A 52 -2.26 -4.85 -9.58
N ASP A 53 -2.06 -5.58 -10.68
CA ASP A 53 -1.78 -5.00 -12.00
C ASP A 53 -2.97 -4.17 -12.50
N ALA A 54 -4.19 -4.68 -12.35
CA ALA A 54 -5.41 -3.94 -12.69
C ALA A 54 -5.56 -2.66 -11.87
N LEU A 55 -5.25 -2.67 -10.57
CA LEU A 55 -5.32 -1.47 -9.72
C LEU A 55 -4.30 -0.40 -10.13
N LEU A 56 -3.12 -0.81 -10.58
CA LEU A 56 -2.05 0.10 -11.02
C LEU A 56 -2.31 0.66 -12.43
N CYS A 57 -2.96 -0.12 -13.30
CA CYS A 57 -3.30 0.29 -14.66
C CYS A 57 -4.69 0.94 -14.80
N THR A 58 -5.54 0.89 -13.77
CA THR A 58 -6.86 1.54 -13.83
C THR A 58 -6.71 3.05 -13.80
N ASP A 59 -7.29 3.72 -14.79
CA ASP A 59 -7.31 5.17 -14.85
C ASP A 59 -8.16 5.77 -13.72
N GLY A 60 -7.52 6.58 -12.89
CA GLY A 60 -8.18 7.32 -11.83
C GLY A 60 -8.69 6.46 -10.66
N PRO A 61 -9.55 7.02 -9.80
CA PRO A 61 -9.92 6.36 -8.56
C PRO A 61 -10.87 5.17 -8.79
N VAL A 62 -10.54 4.02 -8.22
CA VAL A 62 -11.42 2.84 -8.18
C VAL A 62 -12.69 3.17 -7.38
N LYS A 63 -13.85 3.12 -8.06
CA LYS A 63 -15.15 3.49 -7.47
C LYS A 63 -15.93 2.31 -6.89
N THR A 64 -15.66 1.11 -7.39
CA THR A 64 -16.32 -0.12 -6.96
C THR A 64 -15.29 -1.21 -6.81
N LEU A 65 -15.54 -2.15 -5.90
CA LEU A 65 -14.61 -3.25 -5.67
C LEU A 65 -14.46 -4.15 -6.91
N VAL A 66 -15.53 -4.32 -7.67
CA VAL A 66 -15.55 -5.16 -8.88
C VAL A 66 -15.04 -4.45 -10.14
N GLY A 67 -14.95 -3.12 -10.13
CA GLY A 67 -14.48 -2.34 -11.29
C GLY A 67 -13.15 -2.83 -11.88
N PRO A 68 -12.12 -3.12 -11.05
CA PRO A 68 -10.83 -3.65 -11.53
C PRO A 68 -10.95 -4.97 -12.30
N SER A 69 -11.99 -5.78 -12.08
CA SER A 69 -12.17 -7.02 -12.83
C SER A 69 -12.57 -6.82 -14.30
N LEU A 70 -12.76 -5.56 -14.72
CA LEU A 70 -13.03 -5.18 -16.10
C LEU A 70 -11.79 -4.66 -16.83
N SER A 71 -10.66 -4.46 -16.13
CA SER A 71 -9.42 -4.03 -16.77
C SER A 71 -8.79 -5.20 -17.55
N PRO A 72 -8.08 -4.93 -18.65
CA PRO A 72 -7.46 -5.97 -19.47
C PRO A 72 -6.41 -6.79 -18.71
N GLU A 73 -5.81 -6.22 -17.67
CA GLU A 73 -4.86 -6.90 -16.78
C GLU A 73 -5.54 -7.95 -15.89
N HIS A 74 -6.84 -7.82 -15.62
CA HIS A 74 -7.60 -8.78 -14.82
C HIS A 74 -8.29 -9.84 -15.70
N ARG A 75 -7.57 -10.92 -16.01
CA ARG A 75 -8.04 -11.98 -16.93
C ARG A 75 -9.08 -12.92 -16.32
N ARG A 76 -9.16 -12.98 -14.99
CA ARG A 76 -10.09 -13.84 -14.25
C ARG A 76 -11.43 -13.13 -14.02
N GLY A 77 -12.49 -13.91 -13.78
CA GLY A 77 -13.81 -13.34 -13.46
C GLY A 77 -13.87 -12.73 -12.06
N HIS A 78 -14.87 -11.88 -11.82
CA HIS A 78 -15.09 -11.20 -10.52
C HIS A 78 -15.10 -12.15 -9.31
N GLY A 79 -15.57 -13.39 -9.47
CA GLY A 79 -15.58 -14.37 -8.38
C GLY A 79 -14.17 -14.72 -7.89
N ALA A 80 -13.19 -14.79 -8.79
CA ALA A 80 -11.79 -15.03 -8.44
C ALA A 80 -11.17 -13.84 -7.70
N MET A 81 -11.57 -12.61 -8.05
CA MET A 81 -11.18 -11.40 -7.32
C MET A 81 -11.68 -11.43 -5.88
N TYR A 82 -12.96 -11.75 -5.65
CA TYR A 82 -13.51 -11.89 -4.29
C TYR A 82 -12.83 -13.02 -3.51
N ASP A 83 -12.58 -14.17 -4.15
CA ASP A 83 -11.86 -15.28 -3.54
C ASP A 83 -10.43 -14.88 -3.14
N ALA A 84 -9.72 -14.14 -4.00
CA ALA A 84 -8.38 -13.62 -3.70
C ALA A 84 -8.38 -12.65 -2.52
N LEU A 85 -9.35 -11.73 -2.44
CA LEU A 85 -9.45 -10.81 -1.31
C LEU A 85 -9.82 -11.51 0.00
N ASN A 86 -10.65 -12.55 -0.05
CA ASN A 86 -11.14 -13.24 1.13
C ASN A 86 -10.11 -14.23 1.71
N VAL A 87 -9.53 -15.07 0.85
CA VAL A 87 -8.65 -16.17 1.28
C VAL A 87 -7.23 -16.08 0.73
N GLY A 88 -6.92 -15.07 -0.07
CA GLY A 88 -5.55 -14.81 -0.52
C GLY A 88 -4.61 -14.53 0.63
N ARG A 89 -3.33 -14.82 0.41
CA ARG A 89 -2.28 -14.62 1.43
C ARG A 89 -1.04 -14.05 0.76
N ILE A 90 -0.41 -13.11 1.46
CA ILE A 90 0.82 -12.44 1.07
C ILE A 90 1.79 -12.58 2.25
N ASP A 91 3.00 -13.04 1.97
CA ASP A 91 4.13 -12.92 2.89
C ASP A 91 4.55 -11.45 2.96
N VAL A 92 3.98 -10.74 3.93
CA VAL A 92 4.20 -9.31 4.15
C VAL A 92 5.65 -9.01 4.53
N GLU A 93 6.33 -9.92 5.21
CA GLU A 93 7.72 -9.73 5.62
C GLU A 93 8.67 -9.85 4.44
N SER A 94 8.47 -10.86 3.59
CA SER A 94 9.20 -10.96 2.33
C SER A 94 8.93 -9.73 1.45
N LEU A 95 7.67 -9.34 1.28
CA LEU A 95 7.31 -8.16 0.48
C LEU A 95 8.01 -6.89 0.99
N ARG A 96 8.04 -6.67 2.30
CA ARG A 96 8.76 -5.53 2.91
C ARG A 96 10.25 -5.55 2.60
N ARG A 97 10.90 -6.71 2.66
CA ARG A 97 12.31 -6.85 2.31
C ARG A 97 12.57 -6.53 0.85
N GLN A 98 11.71 -7.01 -0.06
CA GLN A 98 11.85 -6.71 -1.50
C GLN A 98 11.65 -5.22 -1.76
N LEU A 99 10.64 -4.60 -1.17
CA LEU A 99 10.39 -3.16 -1.29
C LEU A 99 11.57 -2.34 -0.74
N ALA A 100 12.14 -2.71 0.40
CA ALA A 100 13.28 -2.01 1.00
C ALA A 100 14.58 -2.16 0.19
N GLY A 101 14.67 -3.18 -0.68
CA GLY A 101 15.80 -3.40 -1.58
C GLY A 101 15.73 -2.60 -2.89
N LEU A 102 14.62 -1.92 -3.17
CA LEU A 102 14.46 -1.14 -4.40
C LEU A 102 15.33 0.13 -4.37
N PRO A 103 15.83 0.58 -5.53
CA PRO A 103 16.59 1.82 -5.61
C PRO A 103 15.70 3.01 -5.20
N LEU A 104 16.16 3.78 -4.22
CA LEU A 104 15.44 4.96 -3.72
C LEU A 104 15.90 6.23 -4.44
N PRO A 105 14.98 7.16 -4.76
CA PRO A 105 15.35 8.48 -5.24
C PRO A 105 16.24 9.22 -4.24
N ARG A 106 17.10 10.09 -4.78
CA ARG A 106 18.01 10.94 -4.02
C ARG A 106 17.80 12.39 -4.40
N ALA A 107 18.02 13.29 -3.44
CA ALA A 107 18.04 14.71 -3.70
C ALA A 107 19.23 15.09 -4.61
N ALA A 108 19.21 16.31 -5.16
CA ALA A 108 20.23 16.81 -6.09
C ALA A 108 21.66 16.78 -5.53
N ASP A 109 21.81 16.77 -4.20
CA ASP A 109 23.09 16.65 -3.50
C ASP A 109 23.46 15.21 -3.11
N GLY A 110 22.73 14.21 -3.63
CA GLY A 110 22.95 12.79 -3.38
C GLY A 110 22.41 12.25 -2.05
N ARG A 111 21.84 13.11 -1.19
CA ARG A 111 21.27 12.69 0.09
C ARG A 111 19.93 11.98 -0.10
N LEU A 112 19.64 11.06 0.82
CA LEU A 112 18.31 10.47 0.94
C LEU A 112 17.44 11.40 1.79
N VAL A 113 16.35 11.90 1.22
CA VAL A 113 15.37 12.73 1.92
C VAL A 113 14.09 11.91 2.06
N LEU A 114 13.60 11.78 3.29
CA LEU A 114 12.39 11.01 3.60
C LEU A 114 11.29 11.95 4.09
N ALA A 115 10.14 11.91 3.43
CA ALA A 115 8.91 12.46 3.95
C ALA A 115 8.19 11.40 4.79
N VAL A 116 7.71 11.80 5.95
CA VAL A 116 6.91 10.96 6.84
C VAL A 116 5.59 11.66 7.10
N ASP A 117 4.50 10.94 6.89
CA ASP A 117 3.16 11.40 7.21
C ASP A 117 2.37 10.30 7.93
N VAL A 118 1.35 10.71 8.68
CA VAL A 118 0.36 9.80 9.25
C VAL A 118 -1.02 10.28 8.85
N SER A 119 -1.68 9.51 8.00
CA SER A 119 -2.99 9.83 7.47
C SER A 119 -4.07 8.92 8.10
N PRO A 120 -5.19 9.48 8.61
CA PRO A 120 -6.20 8.69 9.27
C PRO A 120 -7.07 7.93 8.26
N TRP A 121 -7.08 6.59 8.34
CA TRP A 121 -8.01 5.76 7.59
C TRP A 121 -9.26 5.47 8.43
N LEU A 122 -10.25 6.35 8.31
CA LEU A 122 -11.45 6.29 9.13
C LEU A 122 -12.36 5.12 8.75
N ARG A 123 -12.86 4.42 9.77
CA ARG A 123 -13.87 3.36 9.65
C ARG A 123 -14.82 3.40 10.84
N PRO A 124 -15.67 4.44 10.98
CA PRO A 124 -16.60 4.52 12.10
C PRO A 124 -17.50 3.27 12.21
N ASP A 125 -18.01 2.79 11.07
CA ASP A 125 -18.98 1.67 11.03
C ASP A 125 -18.34 0.27 11.10
N GLY A 126 -17.01 0.17 11.07
CA GLY A 126 -16.28 -1.11 11.06
C GLY A 126 -16.10 -1.74 12.44
N ASN A 127 -17.14 -1.85 13.26
CA ASN A 127 -17.02 -2.18 14.70
C ASN A 127 -16.31 -3.51 14.99
N CYS A 128 -16.40 -4.47 14.07
CA CYS A 128 -15.74 -5.78 14.20
C CYS A 128 -14.37 -5.83 13.53
N SER A 129 -13.90 -4.71 12.94
CA SER A 129 -12.58 -4.67 12.31
C SER A 129 -11.48 -4.63 13.37
N PRO A 130 -10.53 -5.58 13.36
CA PRO A 130 -9.49 -5.67 14.38
C PRO A 130 -8.50 -4.50 14.29
N GLN A 131 -7.76 -4.26 15.38
CA GLN A 131 -6.65 -3.31 15.44
C GLN A 131 -7.00 -1.83 15.14
N ARG A 132 -8.29 -1.47 15.13
CA ARG A 132 -8.70 -0.06 15.05
C ARG A 132 -8.24 0.69 16.30
N ALA A 133 -7.75 1.90 16.09
CA ALA A 133 -7.46 2.88 17.13
C ALA A 133 -8.36 4.12 16.95
N PHE A 134 -8.26 5.06 17.88
CA PHE A 134 -8.88 6.38 17.69
C PHE A 134 -7.94 7.29 16.92
N CYS A 135 -8.38 7.74 15.74
CA CYS A 135 -7.65 8.70 14.92
C CYS A 135 -8.02 10.13 15.30
N HIS A 136 -7.00 10.99 15.45
CA HIS A 136 -7.18 12.43 15.60
C HIS A 136 -7.69 13.02 14.29
N THR A 137 -8.84 13.69 14.32
CA THR A 137 -9.38 14.42 13.16
C THR A 137 -9.71 15.85 13.54
N TYR A 138 -9.33 16.79 12.68
CA TYR A 138 -9.62 18.22 12.82
C TYR A 138 -10.52 18.67 11.65
N GLY A 139 -11.44 19.62 11.89
CA GLY A 139 -12.26 20.22 10.82
C GLY A 139 -13.50 19.43 10.35
N ARG A 140 -13.82 18.28 10.95
CA ARG A 140 -15.11 17.55 10.72
C ARG A 140 -16.19 18.05 11.71
N GLY A 141 -16.59 19.32 11.60
CA GLY A 141 -17.58 19.96 12.49
C GLY A 141 -17.24 21.42 12.81
N LYS A 142 -17.74 21.94 13.95
CA LYS A 142 -17.47 23.31 14.45
C LYS A 142 -16.06 23.45 15.07
N ASP A 143 -15.01 23.07 14.33
CA ASP A 143 -13.61 23.13 14.81
C ASP A 143 -13.33 22.36 16.12
N GLU A 144 -14.11 21.31 16.37
CA GLU A 144 -13.94 20.46 17.53
C GLU A 144 -12.96 19.31 17.23
N HIS A 145 -12.09 19.03 18.20
CA HIS A 145 -11.23 17.85 18.18
C HIS A 145 -12.09 16.59 18.35
N ARG A 146 -12.13 15.74 17.30
CA ARG A 146 -12.91 14.51 17.32
C ARG A 146 -12.02 13.29 17.13
N MET A 147 -12.14 12.36 18.07
CA MET A 147 -11.54 11.03 18.01
C MET A 147 -12.49 10.10 17.26
N ILE A 148 -12.13 9.71 16.04
CA ILE A 148 -12.95 8.83 15.21
C ILE A 148 -12.24 7.49 15.05
N PRO A 149 -12.93 6.35 15.27
CA PRO A 149 -12.31 5.05 15.08
C PRO A 149 -11.83 4.79 13.64
N GLY A 150 -10.63 4.23 13.51
CA GLY A 150 -9.98 3.92 12.24
C GLY A 150 -8.57 3.37 12.44
N TRP A 151 -7.72 3.48 11.43
CA TRP A 151 -6.29 3.19 11.56
C TRP A 151 -5.46 4.43 11.24
N PRO A 152 -4.46 4.78 12.06
CA PRO A 152 -3.46 5.78 11.69
C PRO A 152 -2.46 5.12 10.73
N CYS A 153 -2.64 5.35 9.43
CA CYS A 153 -1.74 4.82 8.41
C CYS A 153 -0.50 5.69 8.33
N SER A 154 0.66 5.16 8.72
CA SER A 154 1.94 5.83 8.52
C SER A 154 2.48 5.55 7.14
N ILE A 155 2.94 6.60 6.48
CA ILE A 155 3.53 6.58 5.14
C ILE A 155 4.94 7.18 5.25
N ILE A 156 5.91 6.50 4.66
CA ILE A 156 7.28 7.00 4.49
C ILE A 156 7.55 6.99 2.99
N ALA A 157 7.97 8.10 2.43
CA ALA A 157 8.31 8.23 1.02
C ALA A 157 9.71 8.84 0.85
N ALA A 158 10.52 8.27 -0.03
CA ALA A 158 11.78 8.87 -0.45
C ALA A 158 11.51 9.94 -1.52
N LEU A 159 12.16 11.10 -1.39
CA LEU A 159 11.96 12.26 -2.26
C LEU A 159 13.17 12.51 -3.17
N GLU A 160 12.87 12.93 -4.41
CA GLU A 160 13.84 13.55 -5.31
C GLU A 160 13.68 15.07 -5.33
N THR A 161 14.67 15.78 -5.88
CA THR A 161 14.59 17.23 -6.06
C THR A 161 13.79 17.57 -7.30
N GLY A 162 12.73 18.37 -7.14
CA GLY A 162 11.89 18.82 -8.24
C GLY A 162 10.41 18.74 -7.89
N ARG A 163 9.56 19.02 -8.87
CA ARG A 163 8.11 18.78 -8.78
C ARG A 163 7.80 17.59 -9.66
N THR A 164 7.13 16.59 -9.11
CA THR A 164 6.45 15.56 -9.90
C THR A 164 5.10 16.13 -10.33
N SER A 165 4.84 16.19 -11.64
CA SER A 165 3.55 16.62 -12.22
C SER A 165 2.71 15.42 -12.64
#